data_AF-A0A1Y3N2N8-F1
#
_entry.id   AF-A0A1Y3N2N8-F1
#
_cell.length_a   1.000
_cell.length_b   1.000
_cell.length_c   1.000
_cell.angle_alpha   90.00
_cell.angle_beta   90.00
_cell.angle_gamma   90.00
#
_symmetry.space_group_name_H-M   'P 1'
#
loop_
_entity.id
_entity.type
_entity.pdbx_description
1 polymer ?
#
loop_
_entity_poly.entity_id
_entity_poly.type
_entity_poly.pdbx_seq_one_letter_code
_entity_poly.pdbx_strand_id
1 'polypeptide(L)'
;FDMMHFGHANALRQARAMGDYLVVGVHSDAEIEKNKGPTVLKEQERYAAVRACKWVDEVVEDAPYVTSLEYLDKYNCDFCVHGDDITTSADGSDCYQAVKDANRYRECKRTQGVSTTELVGRMLLMTRDHLTPQKKGSSAISSIKADNLDTFSAGSSAESPNTSVSHFLPTSKRIAQFSEGKEPKPGDKIVYVDGTFDLFHVGHIEFLKKAKELGDFLIVGVHDDMVI
;
A
#
# COMPACT_ATOMS: atom_id res chain seq x y z
N PHE A 1 0.00 7.00 -3.33
CA PHE A 1 -0.67 6.01 -2.46
C PHE A 1 -2.06 5.65 -2.99
N ASP A 2 -2.18 5.33 -4.28
CA ASP A 2 -3.43 4.78 -4.83
C ASP A 2 -3.47 3.28 -4.57
N MET A 3 -4.63 2.73 -4.22
CA MET A 3 -4.79 1.34 -3.75
C MET A 3 -3.75 0.98 -2.67
N MET A 4 -3.75 1.71 -1.56
CA MET A 4 -2.76 1.54 -0.48
C MET A 4 -2.73 0.09 0.02
N HIS A 5 -1.52 -0.43 0.23
CA HIS A 5 -1.27 -1.83 0.59
C HIS A 5 -0.05 -1.93 1.52
N PHE A 6 0.25 -3.11 2.07
CA PHE A 6 1.31 -3.27 3.07
C PHE A 6 2.71 -2.84 2.58
N GLY A 7 2.97 -2.92 1.26
CA GLY A 7 4.19 -2.38 0.66
C GLY A 7 4.38 -0.87 0.88
N HIS A 8 3.30 -0.08 0.72
CA HIS A 8 3.31 1.35 1.05
C HIS A 8 3.50 1.57 2.56
N ALA A 9 2.79 0.80 3.38
CA ALA A 9 2.90 0.90 4.84
C ALA A 9 4.33 0.57 5.34
N ASN A 10 5.01 -0.41 4.73
CA ASN A 10 6.41 -0.72 5.06
C ASN A 10 7.39 0.36 4.58
N ALA A 11 7.12 1.03 3.46
CA ALA A 11 7.91 2.18 3.03
C ALA A 11 7.79 3.33 4.04
N LEU A 12 6.58 3.63 4.49
CA LEU A 12 6.30 4.63 5.54
C LEU A 12 6.96 4.23 6.87
N ARG A 13 6.91 2.95 7.27
CA ARG A 13 7.65 2.44 8.44
C ARG A 13 9.15 2.68 8.33
N GLN A 14 9.74 2.40 7.16
CA GLN A 14 11.18 2.62 6.92
C GLN A 14 11.51 4.11 7.00
N ALA A 15 10.72 4.98 6.37
CA ALA A 15 10.89 6.43 6.44
C ALA A 15 10.77 6.94 7.88
N ARG A 16 9.75 6.50 8.63
CA ARG A 16 9.55 6.87 10.03
C ARG A 16 10.69 6.42 10.93
N ALA A 17 11.38 5.33 10.60
CA ALA A 17 12.54 4.84 11.35
C ALA A 17 13.82 5.65 11.10
N MET A 18 13.84 6.51 10.08
CA MET A 18 14.99 7.36 9.76
C MET A 18 14.96 8.72 10.47
N GLY A 19 13.85 9.05 11.16
CA GLY A 19 13.69 10.31 11.88
C GLY A 19 12.65 10.21 13.00
N ASP A 20 12.29 11.34 13.59
CA ASP A 20 11.40 11.41 14.76
C ASP A 20 9.96 11.83 14.43
N TYR A 21 9.70 12.29 13.21
CA TYR A 21 8.39 12.74 12.75
C TYR A 21 8.26 12.48 11.25
N LEU A 22 7.14 11.93 10.79
CA LEU A 22 6.90 11.64 9.38
C LEU A 22 5.73 12.45 8.82
N VAL A 23 6.06 13.39 7.94
CA VAL A 23 5.12 14.10 7.07
C VAL A 23 5.01 13.37 5.74
N VAL A 24 3.78 13.12 5.29
CA VAL A 24 3.53 12.45 4.00
C VAL A 24 2.73 13.36 3.08
N GLY A 25 3.36 13.78 1.98
CA GLY A 25 2.68 14.46 0.88
C GLY A 25 1.88 13.47 0.03
N VAL A 26 0.63 13.82 -0.27
CA VAL A 26 -0.23 13.04 -1.16
C VAL A 26 -0.77 13.97 -2.24
N HIS A 27 -0.54 13.62 -3.50
CA HIS A 27 -0.96 14.43 -4.64
C HIS A 27 -2.49 14.47 -4.80
N SER A 28 -3.02 15.56 -5.33
CA SER A 28 -4.42 15.66 -5.77
C SER A 28 -4.70 14.79 -6.99
N ASP A 29 -5.97 14.54 -7.28
CA ASP A 29 -6.37 13.81 -8.50
C ASP A 29 -5.91 14.57 -9.76
N ALA A 30 -6.06 15.90 -9.75
CA ALA A 30 -5.66 16.76 -10.86
C ALA A 30 -4.14 16.73 -11.14
N GLU A 31 -3.32 16.61 -10.09
CA GLU A 31 -1.87 16.54 -10.23
C GLU A 31 -1.40 15.18 -10.75
N ILE A 32 -2.01 14.08 -10.30
CA ILE A 32 -1.65 12.74 -10.78
C ILE A 32 -2.07 12.54 -12.24
N GLU A 33 -3.24 13.05 -12.63
CA GLU A 33 -3.76 12.91 -13.99
C GLU A 33 -2.83 13.54 -15.04
N LYS A 34 -2.17 14.66 -14.72
CA LYS A 34 -1.19 15.31 -15.60
C LYS A 34 0.08 14.48 -15.83
N ASN A 35 0.50 13.69 -14.83
CA ASN A 35 1.85 13.10 -14.80
C ASN A 35 1.86 11.57 -15.03
N LYS A 36 0.79 10.87 -14.68
CA LYS A 36 0.74 9.40 -14.71
C LYS A 36 -0.53 8.83 -15.34
N GLY A 37 -1.67 9.49 -15.12
CA GLY A 37 -3.00 9.01 -15.50
C GLY A 37 -3.93 8.91 -14.30
N PRO A 38 -5.21 8.58 -14.50
CA PRO A 38 -6.21 8.61 -13.44
C PRO A 38 -5.94 7.55 -12.37
N THR A 39 -6.27 7.88 -11.12
CA THR A 39 -6.26 6.94 -9.99
C THR A 39 -7.58 6.18 -9.89
N VAL A 40 -7.53 4.99 -9.27
CA VAL A 40 -8.72 4.22 -8.92
C VAL A 40 -9.46 4.88 -7.77
N LEU A 41 -8.72 5.25 -6.71
CA LEU A 41 -9.27 5.93 -5.53
C LEU A 41 -9.17 7.44 -5.68
N LYS A 42 -10.20 8.15 -5.21
CA LYS A 42 -10.21 9.61 -5.15
C LYS A 42 -9.24 10.13 -4.10
N GLU A 43 -8.78 11.35 -4.27
CA GLU A 43 -7.80 11.97 -3.37
C GLU A 43 -8.18 11.91 -1.89
N GLN A 44 -9.46 12.13 -1.56
CA GLN A 44 -9.95 12.07 -0.17
C GLN A 44 -9.83 10.68 0.45
N GLU A 45 -10.06 9.63 -0.34
CA GLU A 45 -9.88 8.24 0.10
C GLU A 45 -8.39 7.95 0.31
N ARG A 46 -7.53 8.46 -0.58
CA ARG A 46 -6.07 8.31 -0.47
C ARG A 46 -5.53 9.06 0.75
N TYR A 47 -6.02 10.27 1.03
CA TYR A 47 -5.66 11.02 2.23
C TYR A 47 -6.07 10.27 3.50
N ALA A 48 -7.30 9.77 3.57
CA ALA A 48 -7.80 9.00 4.70
C ALA A 48 -6.99 7.72 4.94
N ALA A 49 -6.63 7.00 3.88
CA ALA A 49 -5.82 5.78 3.96
C ALA A 49 -4.43 6.06 4.54
N VAL A 50 -3.75 7.11 4.04
CA VAL A 50 -2.40 7.48 4.52
C VAL A 50 -2.46 7.95 5.98
N ARG A 51 -3.46 8.76 6.36
CA ARG A 51 -3.67 9.23 7.75
C ARG A 51 -3.88 8.09 8.73
N ALA A 52 -4.46 6.98 8.29
CA ALA A 52 -4.70 5.82 9.14
C ALA A 52 -3.45 4.95 9.36
N CYS A 53 -2.37 5.19 8.61
CA CYS A 53 -1.14 4.45 8.77
C CYS A 53 -0.40 4.93 10.04
N LYS A 54 -0.24 4.05 11.02
CA LYS A 54 0.29 4.37 12.36
C LYS A 54 1.68 5.03 12.42
N TRP A 55 2.45 4.99 11.33
CA TRP A 55 3.77 5.61 11.25
C TRP A 55 3.73 7.02 10.69
N VAL A 56 2.59 7.47 10.19
CA VAL A 56 2.39 8.80 9.62
C VAL A 56 1.90 9.72 10.72
N ASP A 57 2.61 10.83 10.91
CA ASP A 57 2.28 11.83 11.92
C ASP A 57 1.44 12.96 11.31
N GLU A 58 1.74 13.38 10.06
CA GLU A 58 1.01 14.41 9.33
C GLU A 58 0.82 14.06 7.86
N VAL A 59 -0.35 14.40 7.30
CA VAL A 59 -0.63 14.26 5.87
C VAL A 59 -0.86 15.62 5.24
N VAL A 60 -0.04 15.91 4.23
CA VAL A 60 -0.13 17.11 3.40
C VAL A 60 -0.88 16.77 2.13
N GLU A 61 -2.04 17.40 1.96
CA GLU A 61 -2.88 17.27 0.76
C GLU A 61 -2.33 18.11 -0.39
N ASP A 62 -2.66 17.75 -1.62
CA ASP A 62 -2.25 18.43 -2.85
C ASP A 62 -0.73 18.67 -2.93
N ALA A 63 0.06 17.66 -2.57
CA ALA A 63 1.51 17.73 -2.69
C ALA A 63 1.93 17.74 -4.18
N PRO A 64 2.97 18.52 -4.56
CA PRO A 64 3.47 18.56 -5.93
C PRO A 64 4.02 17.18 -6.34
N TYR A 65 3.99 16.88 -7.64
CA TYR A 65 4.42 15.57 -8.15
C TYR A 65 5.90 15.26 -7.88
N VAL A 66 6.76 16.26 -8.00
CA VAL A 66 8.21 16.15 -7.73
C VAL A 66 8.56 16.89 -6.44
N THR A 67 9.29 16.22 -5.57
CA THR A 67 9.77 16.82 -4.31
C THR A 67 10.84 17.87 -4.59
N SER A 68 10.67 19.08 -4.06
CA SER A 68 11.63 20.18 -4.15
C SER A 68 12.17 20.57 -2.77
N LEU A 69 13.34 21.24 -2.74
CA LEU A 69 13.93 21.76 -1.50
C LEU A 69 13.00 22.78 -0.82
N GLU A 70 12.37 23.65 -1.60
CA GLU A 70 11.39 24.63 -1.09
C GLU A 70 10.25 23.94 -0.35
N TYR A 71 9.76 22.80 -0.87
CA TYR A 71 8.69 22.06 -0.22
C TYR A 71 9.15 21.40 1.07
N LEU A 72 10.38 20.88 1.11
CA LEU A 72 10.96 20.36 2.34
C LEU A 72 11.13 21.45 3.40
N ASP A 73 11.58 22.63 2.99
CA ASP A 73 11.75 23.78 3.89
C ASP A 73 10.40 24.30 4.41
N LYS A 74 9.36 24.32 3.57
CA LYS A 74 8.00 24.72 3.95
C LYS A 74 7.44 23.93 5.13
N TYR A 75 7.71 22.62 5.18
CA TYR A 75 7.27 21.73 6.26
C TYR A 75 8.39 21.39 7.24
N ASN A 76 9.51 22.12 7.20
CA ASN A 76 10.66 21.92 8.06
C ASN A 76 11.14 20.45 8.12
N CYS A 77 11.16 19.78 6.98
CA CYS A 77 11.62 18.40 6.84
C CYS A 77 13.11 18.36 6.52
N ASP A 78 13.90 17.58 7.27
CA ASP A 78 15.34 17.48 7.04
C ASP A 78 15.69 16.84 5.69
N PHE A 79 14.96 15.80 5.30
CA PHE A 79 15.18 15.05 4.05
C PHE A 79 13.89 14.38 3.56
N CYS A 80 13.85 14.00 2.29
CA CYS A 80 12.81 13.13 1.75
C CYS A 80 13.27 11.67 1.68
N VAL A 81 12.30 10.75 1.68
CA VAL A 81 12.54 9.31 1.53
C VAL A 81 11.72 8.80 0.36
N HIS A 82 12.37 8.11 -0.57
CA HIS A 82 11.73 7.47 -1.71
C HIS A 82 12.18 6.01 -1.86
N GLY A 83 11.53 5.27 -2.76
CA GLY A 83 12.01 3.94 -3.14
C GLY A 83 13.29 4.01 -3.97
N ASP A 84 13.96 2.87 -4.12
CA ASP A 84 15.15 2.68 -4.96
C ASP A 84 14.83 2.54 -6.47
N ASP A 85 13.66 3.05 -6.90
CA ASP A 85 13.23 3.03 -8.29
C ASP A 85 13.99 4.09 -9.12
N ILE A 86 14.20 3.80 -10.41
CA ILE A 86 14.82 4.74 -11.35
C ILE A 86 13.88 5.93 -11.57
N THR A 87 14.36 7.13 -11.28
CA THR A 87 13.57 8.38 -11.21
C THR A 87 14.03 9.37 -12.28
N THR A 88 13.99 8.92 -13.52
CA THR A 88 14.46 9.69 -14.68
C THR A 88 13.30 10.41 -15.36
N SER A 89 13.46 11.71 -15.60
CA SER A 89 12.57 12.54 -16.43
C SER A 89 12.70 12.19 -17.92
N ALA A 90 11.78 12.69 -18.75
CA ALA A 90 11.79 12.43 -20.19
C ALA A 90 13.07 12.90 -20.92
N ASP A 91 13.79 13.85 -20.33
CA ASP A 91 15.07 14.38 -20.81
C ASP A 91 16.30 13.59 -20.31
N GLY A 92 16.09 12.51 -19.55
CA GLY A 92 17.19 11.72 -18.99
C GLY A 92 17.74 12.25 -17.66
N SER A 93 17.21 13.36 -17.13
CA SER A 93 17.65 13.94 -15.86
C SER A 93 16.98 13.27 -14.65
N ASP A 94 17.66 13.29 -13.50
CA ASP A 94 17.09 12.78 -12.24
C ASP A 94 16.11 13.81 -11.65
N CYS A 95 14.85 13.42 -11.46
CA CYS A 95 13.81 14.31 -10.93
C CYS A 95 14.15 14.88 -9.54
N TYR A 96 15.02 14.20 -8.79
CA TYR A 96 15.41 14.56 -7.44
C TYR A 96 16.85 15.09 -7.35
N GLN A 97 17.48 15.42 -8.48
CA GLN A 97 18.89 15.86 -8.52
C GLN A 97 19.18 16.97 -7.50
N ALA A 98 18.38 18.03 -7.49
CA ALA A 98 18.55 19.15 -6.56
C ALA A 98 18.47 18.73 -5.08
N VAL A 99 17.62 17.75 -4.76
CA VAL A 99 17.45 17.24 -3.38
C VAL A 99 18.61 16.31 -3.00
N LYS A 100 19.12 15.53 -3.97
CA LYS A 100 20.31 14.68 -3.83
C LYS A 100 21.57 15.50 -3.63
N ASP A 101 21.77 16.55 -4.43
CA ASP A 101 22.91 17.47 -4.34
C ASP A 101 22.97 18.19 -2.98
N ALA A 102 21.80 18.46 -2.38
CA ALA A 102 21.69 19.02 -1.04
C ALA A 102 21.90 18.01 0.10
N ASN A 103 22.18 16.73 -0.20
CA ASN A 103 22.24 15.62 0.76
C ASN A 103 20.94 15.39 1.56
N ARG A 104 19.79 15.78 1.01
CA ARG A 104 18.45 15.70 1.64
C ARG A 104 17.56 14.63 1.01
N TYR A 105 18.16 13.63 0.37
CA TYR A 105 17.47 12.47 -0.21
C TYR A 105 17.93 11.18 0.50
N ARG A 106 16.99 10.28 0.78
CA ARG A 106 17.24 8.95 1.34
C ARG A 106 16.41 7.91 0.61
N GLU A 107 16.91 6.68 0.59
CA GLU A 107 16.27 5.55 -0.08
C GLU A 107 15.77 4.53 0.93
N CYS A 108 14.59 3.98 0.67
CA CYS A 108 14.06 2.82 1.37
C CYS A 108 13.89 1.65 0.40
N LYS A 109 14.02 0.44 0.92
CA LYS A 109 13.97 -0.76 0.08
C LYS A 109 12.54 -1.07 -0.33
N ARG A 110 12.35 -1.40 -1.61
CA ARG A 110 11.08 -1.93 -2.11
C ARG A 110 10.64 -3.17 -1.34
N THR A 111 9.35 -3.26 -1.06
CA THR A 111 8.78 -4.40 -0.34
C THR A 111 8.51 -5.53 -1.32
N GLN A 112 9.15 -6.68 -1.12
CA GLN A 112 8.91 -7.88 -1.92
C GLN A 112 7.52 -8.48 -1.67
N GLY A 113 6.93 -9.03 -2.73
CA GLY A 113 5.68 -9.79 -2.72
C GLY A 113 4.39 -8.95 -2.81
N VAL A 114 4.49 -7.66 -3.15
CA VAL A 114 3.32 -6.83 -3.44
C VAL A 114 3.67 -5.62 -4.33
N SER A 115 2.77 -5.32 -5.25
CA SER A 115 2.69 -4.03 -5.94
C SER A 115 1.26 -3.77 -6.39
N THR A 116 0.89 -2.52 -6.69
CA THR A 116 -0.41 -2.20 -7.28
C THR A 116 -0.66 -2.99 -8.56
N THR A 117 0.35 -3.12 -9.43
CA THR A 117 0.27 -3.92 -10.67
C THR A 117 -0.02 -5.38 -10.39
N GLU A 118 0.64 -5.95 -9.38
CA GLU A 118 0.39 -7.34 -8.95
C GLU A 118 -1.03 -7.52 -8.43
N LEU A 119 -1.52 -6.62 -7.57
CA LEU A 119 -2.89 -6.68 -7.04
C LEU A 119 -3.94 -6.54 -8.15
N VAL A 120 -3.74 -5.61 -9.08
CA VAL A 120 -4.62 -5.48 -10.27
C VAL A 120 -4.58 -6.76 -11.09
N GLY A 121 -3.40 -7.37 -11.29
CA GLY A 121 -3.27 -8.66 -11.95
C GLY A 121 -4.09 -9.76 -11.28
N ARG A 122 -4.07 -9.84 -9.95
CA ARG A 122 -4.90 -10.78 -9.17
C ARG A 122 -6.40 -10.53 -9.38
N MET A 123 -6.85 -9.27 -9.35
CA MET A 123 -8.26 -8.93 -9.61
C MET A 123 -8.71 -9.32 -11.02
N LEU A 124 -7.83 -9.13 -12.01
CA LEU A 124 -8.10 -9.52 -13.40
C LEU A 124 -8.18 -11.05 -13.56
N LEU A 125 -7.42 -11.81 -12.77
CA LEU A 125 -7.50 -13.27 -12.77
C LEU A 125 -8.83 -13.77 -12.19
N MET A 126 -9.27 -13.20 -11.07
CA MET A 126 -10.54 -13.59 -10.42
C MET A 126 -11.77 -13.28 -11.30
N THR A 127 -11.67 -12.29 -12.19
CA THR A 127 -12.79 -11.88 -13.07
C THR A 127 -12.89 -12.65 -14.39
N ARG A 128 -11.92 -13.52 -14.74
CA ARG A 128 -11.93 -14.32 -16.00
C ARG A 128 -13.17 -15.22 -16.11
N ASP A 129 -13.65 -15.72 -14.99
CA ASP A 129 -14.81 -16.62 -14.91
C ASP A 129 -16.11 -15.93 -14.49
N HIS A 130 -16.05 -14.66 -14.07
CA HIS A 130 -17.23 -13.90 -13.62
C HIS A 130 -17.85 -13.05 -14.73
N LEU A 131 -17.06 -12.64 -15.74
CA LEU A 131 -17.53 -11.85 -16.89
C LEU A 131 -17.91 -12.69 -18.11
N THR A 132 -17.77 -14.02 -18.02
CA THR A 132 -18.25 -14.98 -19.03
C THR A 132 -19.68 -15.40 -18.67
N PRO A 133 -20.73 -14.76 -19.22
CA PRO A 133 -21.99 -15.48 -19.34
C PRO A 133 -21.67 -16.71 -20.19
N GLN A 134 -22.08 -17.91 -19.76
CA GLN A 134 -21.92 -19.14 -20.53
C GLN A 134 -22.43 -18.97 -21.97
N LYS A 135 -21.57 -18.51 -22.89
CA LYS A 135 -21.81 -18.50 -24.33
C LYS A 135 -20.49 -18.64 -25.06
N LYS A 136 -20.39 -19.77 -25.76
CA LYS A 136 -19.40 -20.07 -26.79
C LYS A 136 -19.23 -18.87 -27.73
N GLY A 137 -18.09 -18.20 -27.68
CA GLY A 137 -17.75 -17.12 -28.61
C GLY A 137 -16.39 -16.53 -28.28
N SER A 138 -15.45 -16.63 -29.22
CA SER A 138 -14.07 -16.16 -29.11
C SER A 138 -14.00 -14.65 -28.89
N SER A 139 -13.58 -14.23 -27.70
CA SER A 139 -13.15 -12.85 -27.42
C SER A 139 -11.63 -12.73 -27.59
N ALA A 140 -11.16 -11.62 -28.14
CA ALA A 140 -9.75 -11.32 -28.44
C ALA A 140 -8.83 -11.26 -27.19
N ILE A 141 -9.36 -11.45 -25.98
CA ILE A 141 -8.60 -11.57 -24.72
C ILE A 141 -8.22 -13.05 -24.43
N SER A 142 -8.84 -14.02 -25.10
CA SER A 142 -8.53 -15.45 -24.93
C SER A 142 -7.14 -15.85 -25.45
N SER A 143 -6.45 -14.96 -26.16
CA SER A 143 -5.14 -15.18 -26.77
C SER A 143 -3.96 -14.88 -25.85
N ILE A 144 -4.19 -14.33 -24.64
CA ILE A 144 -3.13 -14.21 -23.63
C ILE A 144 -2.94 -15.58 -22.98
N LYS A 145 -1.96 -16.34 -23.49
CA LYS A 145 -1.57 -17.64 -22.95
C LYS A 145 -1.23 -17.52 -21.46
N ALA A 146 -1.79 -18.45 -20.68
CA ALA A 146 -1.52 -18.60 -19.25
C ALA A 146 -0.01 -18.76 -18.94
N ASP A 147 0.75 -19.27 -19.90
CA ASP A 147 2.20 -19.49 -19.82
C ASP A 147 3.02 -18.21 -19.49
N ASN A 148 2.52 -17.00 -19.81
CA ASN A 148 3.19 -15.74 -19.44
C ASN A 148 2.88 -15.28 -18.01
N LEU A 149 1.92 -15.93 -17.34
CA LEU A 149 1.50 -15.61 -15.98
C LEU A 149 2.03 -16.62 -14.94
N ASP A 150 2.54 -17.77 -15.37
CA ASP A 150 3.24 -18.72 -14.50
C ASP A 150 4.48 -18.10 -13.82
N THR A 151 5.03 -17.04 -14.41
CA THR A 151 6.09 -16.23 -13.78
C THR A 151 5.61 -15.53 -12.49
N PHE A 152 4.30 -15.30 -12.33
CA PHE A 152 3.65 -14.77 -11.11
C PHE A 152 3.10 -15.88 -10.19
N SER A 153 3.36 -17.16 -10.48
CA SER A 153 2.83 -18.32 -9.73
C SER A 153 3.94 -19.23 -9.16
N ALA A 154 5.22 -18.92 -9.44
CA ALA A 154 6.34 -19.67 -8.89
C ALA A 154 6.63 -19.31 -7.40
N GLY A 155 5.79 -19.82 -6.50
CA GLY A 155 5.98 -19.79 -5.05
C GLY A 155 5.35 -21.03 -4.40
N SER A 156 6.21 -21.93 -3.93
CA SER A 156 5.88 -23.28 -3.45
C SER A 156 4.97 -23.33 -2.22
N SER A 157 4.12 -24.39 -2.20
CA SER A 157 3.16 -24.86 -1.19
C SER A 157 1.92 -23.99 -0.98
N ALA A 158 0.87 -24.25 -1.77
CA ALA A 158 -0.48 -23.78 -1.53
C ALA A 158 -1.44 -24.97 -1.35
N GLU A 159 -2.02 -25.12 -0.17
CA GLU A 159 -3.17 -26.00 0.08
C GLU A 159 -4.51 -25.31 -0.25
N SER A 160 -4.50 -24.03 -0.66
CA SER A 160 -5.69 -23.32 -1.14
C SER A 160 -5.63 -23.08 -2.66
N PRO A 161 -6.65 -23.53 -3.42
CA PRO A 161 -6.71 -23.31 -4.87
C PRO A 161 -6.96 -21.85 -5.26
N ASN A 162 -7.35 -20.96 -4.33
CA ASN A 162 -7.86 -19.62 -4.65
C ASN A 162 -6.92 -18.46 -4.30
N THR A 163 -5.91 -18.64 -3.44
CA THR A 163 -4.99 -17.57 -2.98
C THR A 163 -3.51 -17.79 -3.33
N SER A 164 -3.20 -18.83 -4.11
CA SER A 164 -1.84 -19.32 -4.42
C SER A 164 -0.95 -18.40 -5.26
N VAL A 165 -1.46 -17.26 -5.73
CA VAL A 165 -0.75 -16.31 -6.61
C VAL A 165 0.11 -15.29 -5.86
N SER A 166 0.25 -15.43 -4.54
CA SER A 166 1.02 -14.50 -3.70
C SER A 166 2.45 -14.97 -3.47
N HIS A 167 3.43 -14.15 -3.83
CA HIS A 167 4.85 -14.38 -3.52
C HIS A 167 5.30 -13.77 -2.18
N PHE A 168 4.36 -13.37 -1.33
CA PHE A 168 4.68 -12.80 -0.03
C PHE A 168 5.25 -13.86 0.92
N LEU A 169 6.43 -13.59 1.47
CA LEU A 169 7.08 -14.44 2.47
C LEU A 169 6.89 -13.85 3.88
N PRO A 170 5.93 -14.34 4.68
CA PRO A 170 5.79 -13.92 6.05
C PRO A 170 7.00 -14.38 6.87
N THR A 171 7.59 -13.46 7.64
CA THR A 171 8.66 -13.78 8.59
C THR A 171 8.31 -13.21 9.95
N SER A 172 8.75 -13.87 11.02
CA SER A 172 8.60 -13.36 12.39
C SER A 172 9.14 -11.94 12.54
N LYS A 173 10.24 -11.62 11.83
CA LYS A 173 10.80 -10.26 11.76
C LYS A 173 9.83 -9.24 11.17
N ARG A 174 9.14 -9.56 10.06
CA ARG A 174 8.14 -8.63 9.48
C ARG A 174 6.95 -8.44 10.41
N ILE A 175 6.47 -9.51 11.04
CA ILE A 175 5.38 -9.43 12.03
C ILE A 175 5.80 -8.51 13.19
N ALA A 176 6.99 -8.71 13.74
CA ALA A 176 7.52 -7.85 14.81
C ALA A 176 7.66 -6.38 14.39
N GLN A 177 8.09 -6.11 13.16
CA GLN A 177 8.18 -4.75 12.61
C GLN A 177 6.83 -4.05 12.45
N PHE A 178 5.76 -4.81 12.22
CA PHE A 178 4.40 -4.30 12.04
C PHE A 178 3.56 -4.33 13.31
N SER A 179 3.97 -5.09 14.33
CA SER A 179 3.33 -5.12 15.64
C SER A 179 3.73 -3.89 16.49
N GLU A 180 2.86 -3.48 17.40
CA GLU A 180 3.21 -2.50 18.45
C GLU A 180 3.72 -3.18 19.72
N GLY A 181 3.54 -4.50 19.86
CA GLY A 181 3.92 -5.25 21.06
C GLY A 181 3.18 -4.81 22.33
N LYS A 182 2.03 -4.14 22.20
CA LYS A 182 1.21 -3.71 23.33
C LYS A 182 0.24 -4.81 23.74
N GLU A 183 0.12 -5.00 25.04
CA GLU A 183 -0.88 -5.90 25.65
C GLU A 183 -1.97 -5.06 26.34
N PRO A 184 -3.21 -5.58 26.44
CA PRO A 184 -4.27 -4.92 27.20
C PRO A 184 -3.88 -4.81 28.68
N LYS A 185 -4.08 -3.64 29.27
CA LYS A 185 -3.79 -3.40 30.68
C LYS A 185 -4.92 -3.93 31.56
N PRO A 186 -4.65 -4.26 32.84
CA PRO A 186 -5.70 -4.57 33.80
C PRO A 186 -6.73 -3.44 33.88
N GLY A 187 -7.98 -3.74 33.56
CA GLY A 187 -9.09 -2.77 33.56
C GLY A 187 -9.47 -2.20 32.19
N ASP A 188 -8.69 -2.45 31.14
CA ASP A 188 -9.03 -2.01 29.77
C ASP A 188 -10.31 -2.72 29.28
N LYS A 189 -11.21 -1.97 28.65
CA LYS A 189 -12.34 -2.53 27.93
C LYS A 189 -11.87 -3.06 26.57
N ILE A 190 -11.78 -4.38 26.45
CA ILE A 190 -11.33 -5.06 25.22
C ILE A 190 -12.51 -5.19 24.25
N VAL A 191 -12.35 -4.69 23.04
CA VAL A 191 -13.28 -4.84 21.91
C VAL A 191 -12.70 -5.86 20.94
N TYR A 192 -13.53 -6.79 20.48
CA TYR A 192 -13.17 -7.77 19.45
C TYR A 192 -14.04 -7.57 18.21
N VAL A 193 -13.42 -7.61 17.05
CA VAL A 193 -14.08 -7.67 15.74
C VAL A 193 -13.36 -8.70 14.88
N ASP A 194 -14.06 -9.29 13.93
CA ASP A 194 -13.48 -10.24 12.98
C ASP A 194 -13.99 -10.02 11.56
N GLY A 195 -13.25 -10.56 10.60
CA GLY A 195 -13.58 -10.47 9.19
C GLY A 195 -12.44 -10.92 8.30
N THR A 196 -12.68 -10.82 6.99
CA THR A 196 -11.70 -11.18 5.95
C THR A 196 -10.60 -10.11 5.85
N PHE A 197 -10.98 -8.83 5.95
CA PHE A 197 -10.11 -7.67 5.74
C PHE A 197 -9.32 -7.71 4.41
N ASP A 198 -9.88 -8.38 3.39
CA ASP A 198 -9.29 -8.45 2.06
C ASP A 198 -9.22 -7.05 1.42
N LEU A 199 -8.15 -6.79 0.66
CA LEU A 199 -7.84 -5.50 0.06
C LEU A 199 -8.08 -4.32 1.01
N PHE A 200 -7.48 -4.37 2.20
CA PHE A 200 -7.67 -3.40 3.29
C PHE A 200 -7.76 -1.94 2.82
N HIS A 201 -8.94 -1.33 2.98
CA HIS A 201 -9.31 -0.04 2.38
C HIS A 201 -10.00 0.90 3.40
N VAL A 202 -10.37 2.10 2.96
CA VAL A 202 -10.96 3.17 3.81
C VAL A 202 -12.22 2.70 4.57
N GLY A 203 -13.08 1.89 3.95
CA GLY A 203 -14.20 1.26 4.65
C GLY A 203 -13.81 0.47 5.91
N HIS A 204 -12.78 -0.37 5.84
CA HIS A 204 -12.24 -1.10 7.00
C HIS A 204 -11.63 -0.14 8.02
N ILE A 205 -10.92 0.90 7.57
CA ILE A 205 -10.34 1.93 8.44
C ILE A 205 -11.43 2.60 9.28
N GLU A 206 -12.51 3.08 8.66
CA GLU A 206 -13.60 3.76 9.34
C GLU A 206 -14.37 2.81 10.28
N PHE A 207 -14.56 1.56 9.87
CA PHE A 207 -15.12 0.52 10.74
C PHE A 207 -14.26 0.31 11.99
N LEU A 208 -12.94 0.12 11.84
CA LEU A 208 -12.03 -0.13 12.96
C LEU A 208 -11.87 1.09 13.87
N LYS A 209 -11.92 2.32 13.33
CA LYS A 209 -11.96 3.55 14.14
C LYS A 209 -13.18 3.56 15.08
N LYS A 210 -14.37 3.33 14.52
CA LYS A 210 -15.61 3.27 15.31
C LYS A 210 -15.59 2.13 16.32
N ALA A 211 -15.07 0.96 15.94
CA ALA A 211 -14.92 -0.16 16.87
C ALA A 211 -13.96 0.18 18.03
N LYS A 212 -12.85 0.85 17.73
CA LYS A 212 -11.88 1.30 18.74
C LYS A 212 -12.47 2.32 19.71
N GLU A 213 -13.36 3.21 19.28
CA GLU A 213 -14.04 4.17 20.16
C GLU A 213 -14.91 3.52 21.25
N LEU A 214 -15.28 2.24 21.07
CA LEU A 214 -16.13 1.52 22.02
C LEU A 214 -15.36 0.90 23.20
N GLY A 215 -14.03 1.00 23.23
CA GLY A 215 -13.20 0.50 24.34
C GLY A 215 -11.76 1.01 24.30
N ASP A 216 -10.89 0.38 25.09
CA ASP A 216 -9.51 0.85 25.30
C ASP A 216 -8.51 0.03 24.48
N PHE A 217 -8.87 -1.21 24.14
CA PHE A 217 -8.04 -2.12 23.36
C PHE A 217 -8.87 -2.84 22.29
N LEU A 218 -8.45 -2.79 21.02
CA LEU A 218 -9.13 -3.45 19.91
C LEU A 218 -8.33 -4.65 19.43
N ILE A 219 -8.94 -5.84 19.42
CA ILE A 219 -8.43 -7.06 18.81
C ILE A 219 -9.20 -7.31 17.51
N VAL A 220 -8.46 -7.56 16.44
CA VAL A 220 -9.01 -7.83 15.11
C VAL A 220 -8.66 -9.26 14.71
N GLY A 221 -9.66 -10.13 14.65
CA GLY A 221 -9.53 -11.49 14.11
C GLY A 221 -9.56 -11.47 12.58
N VAL A 222 -8.57 -12.08 11.94
CA VAL A 222 -8.54 -12.24 10.48
C VAL A 222 -8.91 -13.69 10.17
N HIS A 223 -9.93 -13.88 9.34
CA HIS A 223 -10.36 -15.21 8.91
C HIS A 223 -9.28 -15.89 8.06
N ASP A 224 -9.20 -17.22 8.15
CA ASP A 224 -8.33 -18.03 7.30
C ASP A 224 -8.85 -18.04 5.86
N ASP A 225 -7.96 -18.17 4.88
CA ASP A 225 -8.29 -18.25 3.45
C ASP A 225 -9.31 -19.34 3.13
N MET A 226 -9.35 -20.44 3.91
CA MET A 226 -10.28 -21.55 3.71
C MET A 226 -11.71 -21.28 4.20
N VAL A 227 -11.90 -20.24 5.01
CA VAL A 227 -13.21 -19.88 5.58
C VAL A 227 -14.08 -19.13 4.55
N ILE A 228 -13.47 -18.54 3.51
CA ILE A 228 -14.08 -17.58 2.58
C ILE A 228 -14.25 -18.20 1.18
#